data_AF-A0A3L8P7K1-F1
#
_entry.id   AF-A0A3L8P7K1-F1
#
_cell.length_a   1.000
_cell.length_b   1.000
_cell.length_c   1.000
_cell.angle_alpha   90.00
_cell.angle_beta   90.00
_cell.angle_gamma   90.00
#
_symmetry.space_group_name_H-M   'P 1'
#
loop_
_entity.id
_entity.type
_entity.pdbx_description
1 polymer ?
#
loop_
_entity_poly.entity_id
_entity_poly.type
_entity_poly.pdbx_seq_one_letter_code
_entity_poly.pdbx_strand_id
1 'polypeptide(L)'
;LAERMRAAGAGIGAFYCPTGVGTPLAEGKERRTIDGRDYVLEYPIQGDYALIGAQTADPMGNLLYRKTARNFGPVMATAARTTIVEVRETVGLGEIDPEA
;
A
#
# COMPACT_ATOMS: atom_id res chain seq x y z
N LEU A 1 -1.31 -5.29 -7.58
CA LEU A 1 -0.81 -3.90 -7.41
C LEU A 1 -0.72 -3.50 -5.95
N ALA A 2 -1.85 -3.36 -5.22
CA ALA A 2 -1.87 -2.95 -3.80
C ALA A 2 -0.91 -3.79 -2.93
N GLU A 3 -0.95 -5.10 -3.08
CA GLU A 3 -0.10 -6.02 -2.30
C GLU A 3 1.40 -5.83 -2.56
N ARG A 4 1.78 -5.39 -3.76
CA ARG A 4 3.19 -5.10 -4.08
C ARG A 4 3.69 -3.84 -3.35
N MET A 5 2.82 -2.83 -3.19
CA MET A 5 3.13 -1.66 -2.36
C MET A 5 3.14 -2.02 -0.87
N ARG A 6 2.16 -2.80 -0.40
CA ARG A 6 2.14 -3.28 0.98
C ARG A 6 3.38 -4.09 1.32
N ALA A 7 3.82 -4.99 0.43
CA ALA A 7 5.04 -5.77 0.59
C ALA A 7 6.29 -4.87 0.72
N ALA A 8 6.36 -3.81 -0.09
CA ALA A 8 7.43 -2.82 0.01
C ALA A 8 7.47 -2.15 1.38
N GLY A 9 6.33 -1.61 1.85
CA GLY A 9 6.27 -0.93 3.14
C GLY A 9 6.49 -1.84 4.34
N ALA A 10 6.20 -3.15 4.20
CA ALA A 10 6.45 -4.15 5.23
C ALA A 10 7.86 -4.79 5.16
N GLY A 11 8.70 -4.42 4.20
CA GLY A 11 10.04 -5.01 4.02
C GLY A 11 10.03 -6.47 3.54
N ILE A 12 8.97 -6.91 2.86
CA ILE A 12 8.84 -8.27 2.32
C ILE A 12 9.48 -8.33 0.94
N GLY A 13 10.46 -9.21 0.73
CA GLY A 13 11.23 -9.27 -0.53
C GLY A 13 10.47 -9.75 -1.77
N ALA A 14 9.48 -10.65 -1.60
CA ALA A 14 8.57 -11.13 -2.64
C ALA A 14 7.42 -11.94 -2.03
N PHE A 15 6.36 -12.19 -2.80
CA PHE A 15 5.25 -13.06 -2.40
C PHE A 15 4.65 -13.80 -3.60
N TYR A 16 4.06 -14.97 -3.37
CA TYR A 16 3.34 -15.71 -4.39
C TYR A 16 1.86 -15.30 -4.43
N CYS A 17 1.32 -15.06 -5.62
CA CYS A 17 -0.07 -14.65 -5.84
C CYS A 17 -0.71 -15.49 -6.96
N PRO A 18 -1.97 -15.96 -6.81
CA PRO A 18 -2.63 -16.71 -7.88
C PRO A 18 -3.19 -15.78 -8.97
N THR A 19 -3.27 -14.47 -8.70
CA THR A 19 -3.78 -13.48 -9.65
C THR A 19 -2.86 -13.37 -10.86
N GLY A 20 -3.42 -13.51 -12.06
CA GLY A 20 -2.67 -13.39 -13.33
C GLY A 20 -2.10 -14.71 -13.85
N VAL A 21 -2.17 -15.81 -13.09
CA VAL A 21 -1.81 -17.16 -13.58
C VAL A 21 -2.60 -17.47 -14.84
N GLY A 22 -1.92 -18.00 -15.86
CA GLY A 22 -2.52 -18.32 -17.16
C GLY A 22 -2.81 -17.11 -18.06
N THR A 23 -2.40 -15.91 -17.65
CA THR A 23 -2.54 -14.69 -18.45
C THR A 23 -1.16 -14.17 -18.89
N PRO A 24 -1.08 -13.22 -19.85
CA PRO A 24 0.17 -12.58 -20.23
C PRO A 24 0.91 -11.90 -19.05
N LEU A 25 0.19 -11.51 -17.99
CA LEU A 25 0.80 -10.95 -16.78
C LEU A 25 1.71 -11.94 -16.03
N ALA A 26 1.62 -13.24 -16.32
CA ALA A 26 2.44 -14.30 -15.74
C ALA A 26 3.65 -14.67 -16.61
N GLU A 27 3.85 -14.02 -17.76
CA GLU A 27 4.99 -14.30 -18.64
C GLU A 27 6.31 -13.84 -17.98
N GLY A 28 7.33 -14.69 -18.03
CA GLY A 28 8.64 -14.42 -17.42
C GLY A 28 8.69 -14.45 -15.89
N LYS A 29 7.57 -14.65 -15.19
CA LYS A 29 7.52 -14.75 -13.73
C LYS A 29 7.78 -16.17 -13.26
N GLU A 30 8.46 -16.31 -12.12
CA GLU A 30 8.60 -17.58 -11.43
C GLU A 30 7.22 -18.10 -11.01
N ARG A 31 7.01 -19.41 -11.15
CA ARG A 31 5.76 -20.09 -10.76
C ARG A 31 6.03 -21.14 -9.70
N ARG A 32 5.05 -21.31 -8.81
CA ARG A 32 5.07 -22.38 -7.82
C ARG A 32 3.65 -22.90 -7.61
N THR A 33 3.52 -24.22 -7.55
CA THR A 33 2.29 -24.88 -7.08
C THR A 33 2.37 -25.03 -5.56
N ILE A 34 1.40 -24.47 -4.86
CA ILE A 34 1.27 -24.53 -3.40
C ILE A 34 -0.12 -25.11 -3.12
N ASP A 35 -0.18 -26.21 -2.37
CA ASP A 35 -1.43 -26.90 -2.03
C ASP A 35 -2.34 -27.19 -3.24
N GLY A 36 -1.73 -27.62 -4.35
CA GLY A 36 -2.44 -27.98 -5.58
C GLY A 36 -2.93 -26.80 -6.43
N ARG A 37 -2.58 -25.56 -6.08
CA ARG A 37 -2.90 -24.35 -6.85
C ARG A 37 -1.65 -23.66 -7.34
N ASP A 38 -1.70 -23.14 -8.57
CA ASP A 38 -0.58 -22.39 -9.16
C ASP A 38 -0.59 -20.92 -8.72
N TYR A 39 0.62 -20.39 -8.51
CA TYR A 39 0.88 -19.01 -8.16
C TYR A 39 2.05 -18.46 -8.99
N VAL A 40 2.10 -17.13 -9.15
CA VAL A 40 3.25 -16.40 -9.70
C VAL A 40 3.95 -15.61 -8.61
N LEU A 41 5.28 -15.50 -8.69
CA LEU A 41 6.07 -14.66 -7.80
C LEU A 41 5.92 -13.18 -8.20
N GLU A 42 5.55 -12.34 -7.23
CA GLU A 42 5.46 -10.89 -7.37
C GLU A 42 6.47 -10.21 -6.46
N TYR A 43 7.13 -9.17 -7.00
CA TYR A 43 8.10 -8.36 -6.27
C TYR A 43 7.46 -7.06 -5.77
N PRO A 44 7.98 -6.47 -4.69
CA PRO A 44 7.51 -5.18 -4.18
C PRO A 44 7.56 -4.06 -5.22
N ILE A 45 6.75 -3.02 -4.98
CA ILE A 45 6.85 -1.74 -5.69
C ILE A 45 7.15 -0.68 -4.66
N GLN A 46 8.32 -0.05 -4.78
CA GLN A 46 8.77 1.07 -3.97
C GLN A 46 8.74 2.36 -4.80
N GLY A 47 8.57 3.50 -4.14
CA GLY A 47 8.64 4.82 -4.75
C GLY A 47 9.57 5.76 -3.99
N ASP A 48 10.10 6.77 -4.67
CA ASP A 48 10.80 7.88 -3.99
C ASP A 48 9.81 8.78 -3.24
N TYR A 49 8.67 9.04 -3.86
CA TYR A 49 7.63 9.93 -3.36
C TYR A 49 6.25 9.26 -3.43
N ALA A 50 5.46 9.40 -2.36
CA ALA A 50 4.02 9.15 -2.38
C ALA A 50 3.28 10.48 -2.25
N LEU A 51 2.44 10.78 -3.24
CA LEU A 51 1.53 11.92 -3.21
C LEU A 51 0.14 11.38 -2.91
N ILE A 52 -0.38 11.66 -1.71
CA ILE A 52 -1.64 11.08 -1.25
C ILE A 52 -2.58 12.15 -0.69
N GLY A 53 -3.88 11.87 -0.71
CA GLY A 53 -4.90 12.73 -0.10
C GLY A 53 -5.50 12.07 1.15
N ALA A 54 -5.74 12.86 2.20
CA ALA A 54 -6.49 12.44 3.38
C ALA A 54 -7.53 13.49 3.77
N GLN A 55 -8.42 13.16 4.70
CA GLN A 55 -9.41 14.13 5.20
C GLN A 55 -8.77 15.09 6.19
N THR A 56 -8.13 14.53 7.21
CA THR A 56 -7.66 15.25 8.40
C THR A 56 -6.25 14.77 8.73
N ALA A 57 -5.37 15.68 9.16
CA ALA A 57 -4.07 15.33 9.75
C ALA A 57 -3.78 16.10 11.03
N ASP A 58 -2.99 15.50 11.92
CA ASP A 58 -2.39 16.19 13.06
C ASP A 58 -0.90 16.53 12.79
N PRO A 59 -0.23 17.33 13.66
CA PRO A 59 1.18 17.67 13.49
C PRO A 59 2.16 16.49 13.58
N MET A 60 1.74 15.33 14.08
CA MET A 60 2.57 14.12 14.15
C MET A 60 2.48 13.29 12.86
N GLY A 61 1.56 13.64 11.96
CA GLY A 61 1.33 12.94 10.70
C GLY A 61 0.30 11.81 10.79
N ASN A 62 -0.49 11.74 11.87
CA ASN A 62 -1.63 10.83 11.93
C ASN A 62 -2.69 11.29 10.91
N LEU A 63 -3.28 10.34 10.17
CA LEU A 63 -4.20 10.63 9.06
C LEU A 63 -5.55 9.97 9.27
N LEU A 64 -6.64 10.72 9.08
CA LEU A 64 -7.98 10.17 8.93
C LEU A 64 -8.41 10.20 7.46
N TYR A 65 -9.00 9.09 7.01
CA TYR A 65 -9.55 8.98 5.65
C TYR A 65 -11.07 8.86 5.68
N ARG A 66 -11.73 9.45 4.69
CA ARG A 66 -13.19 9.37 4.55
C ARG A 66 -13.62 8.26 3.60
N LYS A 67 -14.23 7.20 4.12
CA LYS A 67 -14.87 6.14 3.33
C LYS A 67 -13.88 5.57 2.26
N THR A 68 -14.28 5.55 0.99
CA THR A 68 -13.50 5.00 -0.13
C THR A 68 -12.34 5.89 -0.57
N ALA A 69 -12.25 7.13 -0.08
CA ALA A 69 -11.11 8.00 -0.35
C ALA A 69 -9.78 7.46 0.23
N ARG A 70 -9.85 6.47 1.13
CA ARG A 70 -8.68 5.76 1.68
C ARG A 70 -7.88 5.00 0.62
N ASN A 71 -8.57 4.25 -0.25
CA ASN A 71 -8.03 3.42 -1.34
C ASN A 71 -6.57 2.96 -1.16
N PHE A 72 -5.63 3.49 -1.96
CA PHE A 72 -4.21 3.16 -1.98
C PHE A 72 -3.36 4.05 -1.08
N GLY A 73 -3.91 5.14 -0.53
CA GLY A 73 -3.17 6.13 0.26
C GLY A 73 -2.26 5.52 1.33
N PRO A 74 -2.79 4.69 2.24
CA PRO A 74 -1.99 4.07 3.30
C PRO A 74 -0.86 3.18 2.77
N VAL A 75 -1.13 2.32 1.79
CA VAL A 75 -0.10 1.41 1.26
C VAL A 75 0.96 2.16 0.45
N MET A 76 0.59 3.23 -0.25
CA MET A 76 1.54 4.11 -0.92
C MET A 76 2.44 4.85 0.07
N ALA A 77 1.86 5.38 1.17
CA ALA A 77 2.60 6.09 2.20
C ALA A 77 3.71 5.22 2.82
N THR A 78 3.40 3.95 3.08
CA THR A 78 4.39 3.00 3.63
C THR A 78 5.41 2.53 2.59
N ALA A 79 5.08 2.58 1.31
CA ALA A 79 5.93 2.06 0.23
C ALA A 79 6.90 3.10 -0.37
N ALA A 80 6.88 4.34 0.14
CA ALA A 80 7.69 5.43 -0.38
C ALA A 80 8.72 5.94 0.64
N ARG A 81 9.87 6.44 0.14
CA ARG A 81 10.88 7.09 0.98
C ARG A 81 10.36 8.40 1.60
N THR A 82 9.63 9.18 0.82
CA THR A 82 9.03 10.45 1.25
C THR A 82 7.55 10.46 0.95
N THR A 83 6.71 10.76 1.94
CA THR A 83 5.26 10.89 1.76
C THR A 83 4.83 12.33 1.94
N ILE A 84 4.08 12.85 0.96
CA ILE A 84 3.50 14.18 0.95
C ILE A 84 1.99 14.01 0.91
N VAL A 85 1.31 14.62 1.90
CA VAL A 85 -0.13 14.46 2.09
C VAL A 85 -0.83 15.79 1.88
N GLU A 86 -1.81 15.83 0.98
CA GLU A 86 -2.79 16.91 0.91
C GLU A 86 -3.98 16.57 1.82
N VAL A 87 -4.34 17.49 2.71
CA VAL A 87 -5.47 17.32 3.64
C VAL A 87 -6.47 18.46 3.52
N ARG A 88 -7.73 18.17 3.83
CA ARG A 88 -8.78 19.19 3.84
C ARG A 88 -8.71 20.05 5.10
N GLU A 89 -8.30 19.46 6.21
CA GLU A 89 -8.17 20.14 7.49
C GLU A 89 -7.00 19.59 8.31
N THR A 90 -6.44 20.44 9.15
CA THR A 90 -5.45 20.08 10.15
C THR A 90 -6.02 20.32 11.54
N VAL A 91 -5.80 19.39 12.46
CA VAL A 91 -6.30 19.44 13.84
C VAL A 91 -5.15 19.50 14.84
N GLY A 92 -5.44 19.84 16.10
CA GLY A 92 -4.44 19.83 17.16
C GLY A 92 -3.98 18.42 17.56
N LEU A 93 -2.86 18.35 18.29
CA LEU A 93 -2.38 17.10 18.89
C LEU A 93 -3.40 16.59 19.91
N GLY A 94 -3.75 15.29 19.82
CA GLY A 94 -4.72 14.65 20.71
C GLY A 94 -6.18 14.81 20.29
N GLU A 95 -6.47 15.50 19.17
CA GLU A 95 -7.83 15.63 18.63
C GLU A 95 -8.23 14.43 17.75
N ILE A 96 -7.25 13.66 17.25
CA ILE A 96 -7.50 12.38 16.59
C ILE A 96 -7.53 11.29 17.66
N ASP A 97 -8.69 10.64 17.80
CA ASP A 97 -8.82 9.43 18.63
C ASP A 97 -7.93 8.32 18.04
N PRO A 98 -6.98 7.75 18.82
CA PRO A 98 -6.11 6.68 18.36
C PRO A 98 -6.85 5.43 17.85
N GLU A 99 -8.10 5.20 18.28
CA GLU A 99 -8.89 4.00 17.98
C GLU A 99 -10.07 4.24 17.01
N ALA A 100 -10.15 5.43 16.39
CA ALA A 100 -11.21 5.78 15.44
C ALA A 100 -11.09 5.16 14.04
#